data_AF-D7VP31-F1
#
_entry.id   AF-D7VP31-F1
#
_cell.length_a   1.000
_cell.length_b   1.000
_cell.length_c   1.000
_cell.angle_alpha   90.00
_cell.angle_beta   90.00
_cell.angle_gamma   90.00
#
_symmetry.space_group_name_H-M   'P 1'
#
loop_
_entity.id
_entity.type
_entity.pdbx_description
1 polymer ?
#
loop_
_entity_poly.entity_id
_entity_poly.type
_entity_poly.pdbx_seq_one_letter_code
_entity_poly.pdbx_strand_id
1 'polypeptide(L)'
;MKRSLKIVIGLILLICFSNVSFAQPSSREIMIDILRLREYSINYDTYKDLKDTDAADKKNQYTKKYFDQINKIKNGPNRALYIQFLNDATGIDSLKSKGVVGYNYIYHNGLLATPEFKKMPTRLEYFKVVKYSLFTMNKDELIQPKDVPFLRPESK
;
A
#
# COMPACT_ATOMS: atom_id res chain seq x y z
N MET A 1 -56.70 -4.90 -5.15
CA MET A 1 -55.77 -3.75 -5.27
C MET A 1 -54.71 -3.60 -4.17
N LYS A 2 -54.67 -4.40 -3.09
CA LYS A 2 -53.68 -4.23 -2.00
C LYS A 2 -52.34 -4.98 -2.18
N ARG A 3 -52.25 -5.94 -3.12
CA ARG A 3 -51.03 -6.75 -3.35
C ARG A 3 -50.00 -6.07 -4.26
N SER A 4 -50.45 -5.33 -5.26
CA SER A 4 -49.61 -4.60 -6.22
C SER A 4 -48.85 -3.43 -5.57
N LEU A 5 -49.44 -2.77 -4.57
CA LEU A 5 -48.79 -1.66 -3.84
C LEU A 5 -47.57 -2.14 -3.03
N LYS A 6 -47.61 -3.35 -2.45
CA LYS A 6 -46.51 -3.90 -1.66
C LYS A 6 -45.28 -4.26 -2.52
N ILE A 7 -45.50 -4.67 -3.76
CA ILE A 7 -44.42 -5.02 -4.71
C ILE A 7 -43.70 -3.74 -5.18
N VAL A 8 -44.45 -2.68 -5.45
CA VAL A 8 -43.87 -1.39 -5.87
C VAL A 8 -43.02 -0.76 -4.75
N ILE A 9 -43.47 -0.84 -3.49
CA ILE A 9 -42.69 -0.35 -2.34
C ILE A 9 -41.41 -1.18 -2.13
N GLY A 10 -41.46 -2.49 -2.34
CA GLY A 10 -40.28 -3.36 -2.29
C GLY A 10 -39.24 -3.05 -3.38
N LEU A 11 -39.69 -2.68 -4.58
CA LEU A 11 -38.80 -2.30 -5.69
C LEU A 11 -38.11 -0.95 -5.44
N ILE A 12 -38.81 0.01 -4.83
CA ILE A 12 -38.26 1.34 -4.51
C ILE A 12 -37.17 1.24 -3.43
N LEU A 13 -37.33 0.36 -2.44
CA LEU A 13 -36.30 0.12 -1.42
C LEU A 13 -35.03 -0.53 -1.99
N LEU A 14 -35.12 -1.32 -3.06
CA LEU A 14 -33.96 -1.93 -3.71
C LEU A 14 -33.13 -0.91 -4.51
N ILE A 15 -33.77 0.14 -5.05
CA ILE A 15 -33.12 1.20 -5.85
C ILE A 15 -32.44 2.25 -4.94
N CYS A 16 -32.80 2.33 -3.66
CA CYS A 16 -32.17 3.26 -2.72
C CYS A 16 -30.79 2.81 -2.23
N PHE A 17 -30.40 1.54 -2.37
CA PHE A 17 -29.08 1.05 -1.97
C PHE A 17 -27.99 1.21 -3.06
N SER A 18 -28.35 1.54 -4.29
CA SER A 18 -27.39 1.66 -5.40
C SER A 18 -26.70 3.03 -5.51
N ASN A 19 -27.09 4.02 -4.69
CA ASN A 19 -26.52 5.37 -4.73
C ASN A 19 -25.84 5.78 -3.42
N VAL A 20 -25.15 4.85 -2.74
CA VAL A 20 -24.14 5.27 -1.77
C VAL A 20 -22.98 5.86 -2.57
N SER A 21 -23.06 7.16 -2.87
CA SER A 21 -21.93 7.95 -3.38
C SER A 21 -20.86 8.01 -2.30
N PHE A 22 -20.03 6.98 -2.23
CA PHE A 22 -18.79 7.06 -1.45
C PHE A 22 -17.95 8.17 -2.07
N ALA A 23 -17.66 9.20 -1.28
CA ALA A 23 -16.73 10.25 -1.68
C ALA A 23 -15.42 9.58 -2.13
N GLN A 24 -15.06 9.76 -3.40
CA GLN A 24 -13.83 9.19 -3.93
C GLN A 24 -12.65 9.85 -3.21
N PRO A 25 -11.69 9.08 -2.69
CA PRO A 25 -10.52 9.65 -2.03
C PRO A 25 -9.73 10.50 -3.01
N SER A 26 -9.32 11.67 -2.55
CA SER A 26 -8.43 12.57 -3.26
C SER A 26 -7.04 11.93 -3.47
N SER A 27 -6.29 12.42 -4.44
CA SER A 27 -4.88 12.00 -4.65
C SER A 27 -4.02 12.20 -3.39
N ARG A 28 -4.35 13.21 -2.56
CA ARG A 28 -3.68 13.45 -1.28
C ARG A 28 -3.94 12.33 -0.28
N GLU A 29 -5.18 11.86 -0.17
CA GLU A 29 -5.54 10.75 0.73
C GLU A 29 -4.91 9.43 0.28
N ILE A 30 -4.91 9.16 -1.04
CA ILE A 30 -4.20 8.02 -1.61
C ILE A 30 -2.71 8.06 -1.28
N MET A 31 -2.08 9.24 -1.43
CA MET A 31 -0.69 9.44 -1.03
C MET A 31 -0.48 9.14 0.46
N ILE A 32 -1.34 9.67 1.35
CA ILE A 32 -1.25 9.42 2.79
C ILE A 32 -1.35 7.92 3.09
N ASP A 33 -2.27 7.20 2.44
CA ASP A 33 -2.43 5.75 2.63
C ASP A 33 -1.20 4.96 2.17
N ILE A 34 -0.59 5.33 1.04
CA ILE A 34 0.66 4.73 0.56
C ILE A 34 1.84 5.04 1.49
N LEU A 35 1.90 6.25 2.05
CA LEU A 35 2.91 6.65 3.03
C LEU A 35 2.74 5.93 4.38
N ARG A 36 1.50 5.69 4.79
CA ARG A 36 1.16 4.90 5.98
C ARG A 36 1.57 3.44 5.83
N LEU A 37 1.39 2.86 4.63
CA LEU A 37 1.89 1.52 4.34
C LEU A 37 3.40 1.40 4.60
N ARG A 38 4.19 2.43 4.24
CA ARG A 38 5.62 2.45 4.51
C ARG A 38 5.89 2.39 6.01
N GLU A 39 5.24 3.25 6.79
CA GLU A 39 5.43 3.28 8.25
C GLU A 39 5.12 1.92 8.88
N TYR A 40 4.02 1.29 8.44
CA TYR A 40 3.66 -0.04 8.91
C TYR A 40 4.63 -1.12 8.46
N SER A 41 5.17 -1.03 7.23
CA SER A 41 6.21 -1.95 6.73
C SER A 41 7.47 -1.89 7.59
N ILE A 42 7.96 -0.68 7.90
CA ILE A 42 9.17 -0.49 8.73
C ILE A 42 8.95 -1.09 10.13
N ASN A 43 7.81 -0.80 10.75
CA ASN A 43 7.52 -1.34 12.08
C ASN A 43 7.32 -2.87 12.02
N TYR A 44 6.61 -3.38 11.02
CA TYR A 44 6.46 -4.81 10.80
C TYR A 44 7.82 -5.51 10.71
N ASP A 45 8.72 -5.01 9.86
CA ASP A 45 10.06 -5.55 9.73
C ASP A 45 10.90 -5.41 11.02
N THR A 46 10.67 -4.35 11.81
CA THR A 46 11.36 -4.14 13.10
C THR A 46 10.93 -5.17 14.15
N TYR A 47 9.64 -5.53 14.19
CA TYR A 47 9.10 -6.39 15.25
C TYR A 47 8.92 -7.86 14.84
N LYS A 48 8.86 -8.19 13.54
CA LYS A 48 8.51 -9.56 13.08
C LYS A 48 9.49 -10.62 13.56
N ASP A 49 10.79 -10.30 13.62
CA ASP A 49 11.86 -11.24 13.97
C ASP A 49 12.30 -11.14 15.44
N LEU A 50 11.72 -10.22 16.22
CA LEU A 50 12.00 -10.12 17.65
C LEU A 50 11.41 -11.33 18.40
N LYS A 51 12.24 -11.93 19.24
CA LYS A 51 11.87 -13.05 20.13
C LYS A 51 11.49 -12.60 21.54
N ASP A 52 11.48 -11.30 21.78
CA ASP A 52 11.15 -10.68 23.06
C ASP A 52 9.64 -10.75 23.32
N THR A 53 9.26 -11.33 24.46
CA THR A 53 7.86 -11.43 24.92
C THR A 53 7.25 -10.07 25.20
N ASP A 54 8.04 -9.07 25.60
CA ASP A 54 7.55 -7.72 25.90
C ASP A 54 7.24 -6.92 24.62
N ALA A 55 7.73 -7.41 23.47
CA ALA A 55 7.47 -6.85 22.14
C ALA A 55 6.30 -7.55 21.41
N ALA A 56 5.70 -8.59 21.99
CA ALA A 56 4.68 -9.41 21.34
C ALA A 56 3.43 -8.61 20.93
N ASP A 57 2.97 -7.71 21.79
CA ASP A 57 1.81 -6.84 21.51
C ASP A 57 2.07 -5.90 20.33
N LYS A 58 3.27 -5.29 20.29
CA LYS A 58 3.69 -4.42 19.18
C LYS A 58 3.82 -5.22 17.88
N LYS A 59 4.41 -6.41 17.94
CA LYS A 59 4.50 -7.32 16.79
C LYS A 59 3.12 -7.62 16.21
N ASN A 60 2.17 -8.03 17.05
CA ASN A 60 0.81 -8.33 16.61
C ASN A 60 0.11 -7.10 16.03
N GLN A 61 0.25 -5.96 16.70
CA GLN A 61 -0.35 -4.69 16.27
C GLN A 61 0.17 -4.25 14.89
N TYR A 62 1.49 -4.25 14.68
CA TYR A 62 2.07 -3.79 13.41
C TYR A 62 1.92 -4.82 12.28
N THR A 63 1.92 -6.11 12.60
CA THR A 63 1.53 -7.16 11.65
C THR A 63 0.12 -6.91 11.13
N LYS A 64 -0.86 -6.71 12.03
CA LYS A 64 -2.23 -6.42 11.65
C LYS A 64 -2.34 -5.14 10.81
N LYS A 65 -1.77 -4.03 11.30
CA LYS A 65 -1.80 -2.74 10.60
C LYS A 65 -1.21 -2.83 9.18
N TYR A 66 -0.11 -3.54 9.01
CA TYR A 66 0.56 -3.73 7.73
C TYR A 66 -0.33 -4.48 6.74
N PHE A 67 -0.82 -5.66 7.10
CA PHE A 67 -1.65 -6.47 6.21
C PHE A 67 -3.02 -5.84 5.95
N ASP A 68 -3.63 -5.18 6.94
CA ASP A 68 -4.87 -4.42 6.74
C ASP A 68 -4.68 -3.30 5.71
N GLN A 69 -3.57 -2.57 5.77
CA GLN A 69 -3.27 -1.49 4.83
C GLN A 69 -2.99 -2.03 3.43
N ILE A 70 -2.29 -3.16 3.30
CA ILE A 70 -2.12 -3.86 2.02
C ILE A 70 -3.48 -4.27 1.46
N ASN A 71 -4.33 -4.89 2.27
CA ASN A 71 -5.65 -5.33 1.83
C ASN A 71 -6.52 -4.15 1.39
N LYS A 72 -6.49 -3.03 2.13
CA LYS A 72 -7.17 -1.78 1.75
C LYS A 72 -6.71 -1.26 0.38
N ILE A 73 -5.41 -1.29 0.10
CA ILE A 73 -4.83 -0.78 -1.15
C ILE A 73 -5.09 -1.75 -2.32
N LYS A 74 -4.87 -3.05 -2.08
CA LYS A 74 -4.88 -4.10 -3.10
C LYS A 74 -6.28 -4.57 -3.46
N ASN A 75 -7.16 -4.74 -2.47
CA ASN A 75 -8.48 -5.38 -2.61
C ASN A 75 -9.64 -4.46 -2.21
N GLY A 76 -9.36 -3.26 -1.70
CA GLY A 76 -10.39 -2.31 -1.27
C GLY A 76 -11.17 -1.68 -2.44
N PRO A 77 -12.28 -0.98 -2.14
CA PRO A 77 -13.16 -0.38 -3.16
C PRO A 77 -12.46 0.67 -4.02
N ASN A 78 -11.39 1.29 -3.51
CA ASN A 78 -10.61 2.32 -4.19
C ASN A 78 -9.39 1.78 -4.96
N ARG A 79 -9.27 0.46 -5.17
CA ARG A 79 -8.14 -0.20 -5.85
C ARG A 79 -7.72 0.49 -7.15
N ALA A 80 -8.69 0.84 -8.00
CA ALA A 80 -8.43 1.49 -9.28
C ALA A 80 -7.73 2.85 -9.13
N LEU A 81 -8.12 3.63 -8.10
CA LEU A 81 -7.52 4.92 -7.80
C LEU A 81 -6.08 4.80 -7.31
N TYR A 82 -5.76 3.76 -6.52
CA TYR A 82 -4.37 3.47 -6.15
C TYR A 82 -3.50 3.13 -7.36
N ILE A 83 -4.01 2.29 -8.27
CA ILE A 83 -3.30 1.92 -9.50
C ILE A 83 -3.06 3.17 -10.37
N GLN A 84 -4.08 4.00 -10.55
CA GLN A 84 -3.97 5.24 -11.32
C GLN A 84 -2.91 6.17 -10.70
N PHE A 85 -3.02 6.47 -9.40
CA PHE A 85 -2.05 7.30 -8.69
C PHE A 85 -0.61 6.76 -8.84
N LEU A 86 -0.41 5.46 -8.66
CA LEU A 86 0.92 4.84 -8.78
C LEU A 86 1.43 4.86 -10.23
N ASN A 87 0.55 4.72 -11.23
CA ASN A 87 0.93 4.87 -12.64
C ASN A 87 1.40 6.28 -12.95
N ASP A 88 0.66 7.29 -12.49
CA ASP A 88 1.02 8.69 -12.71
C ASP A 88 2.33 9.02 -12.00
N ALA A 89 2.44 8.69 -10.71
CA ALA A 89 3.60 8.99 -9.89
C ALA A 89 4.88 8.25 -10.31
N THR A 90 4.77 7.08 -10.95
CA THR A 90 5.90 6.29 -11.46
C THR A 90 6.19 6.51 -12.95
N GLY A 91 5.26 7.13 -13.69
CA GLY A 91 5.34 7.41 -15.12
C GLY A 91 5.67 8.87 -15.43
N ILE A 92 4.73 9.57 -16.07
CA ILE A 92 4.92 10.93 -16.60
C ILE A 92 5.27 11.94 -15.49
N ASP A 93 4.69 11.78 -14.31
CA ASP A 93 4.90 12.67 -13.15
C ASP A 93 6.09 12.22 -12.26
N SER A 94 6.91 11.28 -12.72
CA SER A 94 8.06 10.77 -11.97
C SER A 94 9.05 11.87 -11.53
N LEU A 95 9.15 12.97 -12.28
CA LEU A 95 9.98 14.13 -11.94
C LEU A 95 9.59 14.76 -10.58
N LYS A 96 8.30 14.77 -10.22
CA LYS A 96 7.80 15.31 -8.94
C LYS A 96 8.20 14.44 -7.74
N SER A 97 8.48 13.16 -7.98
CA SER A 97 8.82 12.17 -6.94
C SER A 97 10.31 11.78 -6.91
N LYS A 98 11.07 12.12 -7.95
CA LYS A 98 12.48 11.74 -8.15
C LYS A 98 13.44 12.45 -7.18
N GLY A 99 13.11 13.67 -6.73
CA GLY A 99 13.96 14.48 -5.86
C GLY A 99 13.75 14.27 -4.35
N VAL A 100 12.68 13.58 -3.94
CA VAL A 100 12.39 13.40 -2.51
C VAL A 100 13.12 12.17 -1.97
N VAL A 101 14.28 12.42 -1.39
CA VAL A 101 15.09 11.49 -0.60
C VAL A 101 14.56 11.37 0.84
N GLY A 102 14.88 10.29 1.55
CA GLY A 102 14.48 10.09 2.95
C GLY A 102 13.47 8.97 3.18
N TYR A 103 13.13 8.19 2.16
CA TYR A 103 12.18 7.09 2.31
C TYR A 103 12.86 5.83 2.80
N ASN A 104 13.22 5.78 4.09
CA ASN A 104 13.66 4.53 4.74
C ASN A 104 12.68 3.40 4.45
N TYR A 105 13.16 2.33 3.85
CA TYR A 105 12.48 1.04 3.75
C TYR A 105 13.44 0.06 4.41
N ILE A 106 13.26 -0.17 5.72
CA ILE A 106 14.17 -1.03 6.47
C ILE A 106 13.59 -2.43 6.45
N TYR A 107 14.17 -3.30 5.63
CA TYR A 107 14.05 -4.75 5.79
C TYR A 107 15.10 -5.15 6.82
N HIS A 108 14.72 -5.26 8.09
CA HIS A 108 15.61 -5.73 9.14
C HIS A 108 15.80 -7.25 8.98
N ASN A 109 16.63 -7.68 8.02
CA ASN A 109 17.15 -9.04 8.08
C ASN A 109 18.21 -9.03 9.19
N GLY A 110 17.90 -9.64 10.33
CA GLY A 110 18.65 -9.59 11.59
C GLY A 110 20.08 -10.15 11.57
N LEU A 111 20.80 -10.10 10.46
CA LEU A 111 22.18 -10.56 10.35
C LEU A 111 23.11 -9.68 9.51
N LEU A 112 22.64 -8.66 8.78
CA LEU A 112 23.54 -7.90 7.91
C LEU A 112 23.15 -6.41 7.84
N ALA A 113 23.87 -5.61 8.62
CA ALA A 113 24.29 -4.27 8.22
C ALA A 113 25.19 -4.36 6.98
N THR A 114 24.70 -4.89 5.86
CA THR A 114 25.41 -4.82 4.59
C THR A 114 25.47 -3.34 4.18
N PRO A 115 26.66 -2.73 4.04
CA PRO A 115 26.81 -1.29 3.80
C PRO A 115 26.38 -0.85 2.39
N GLU A 116 25.90 -1.77 1.55
CA GLU A 116 25.68 -1.53 0.12
C GLU A 116 24.43 -0.69 -0.19
N PHE A 117 23.51 -0.53 0.76
CA PHE A 117 22.40 0.43 0.66
C PHE A 117 22.74 1.75 1.40
N LYS A 118 23.85 2.41 1.01
CA LYS A 118 24.21 3.74 1.51
C LYS A 118 23.22 4.85 1.14
N LYS A 119 22.22 4.60 0.29
CA LYS A 119 21.26 5.60 -0.17
C LYS A 119 19.83 5.18 0.20
N MET A 120 19.17 5.98 1.01
CA MET A 120 17.74 5.82 1.29
C MET A 120 16.97 5.82 -0.04
N PRO A 121 15.99 4.91 -0.23
CA PRO A 121 15.15 4.94 -1.40
C PRO A 121 14.53 6.34 -1.57
N THR A 122 14.36 6.75 -2.82
CA THR A 122 13.54 7.89 -3.18
C THR A 122 12.06 7.52 -3.07
N ARG A 123 11.20 8.54 -2.97
CA ARG A 123 9.75 8.33 -3.03
C ARG A 123 9.33 7.58 -4.31
N LEU A 124 9.96 7.91 -5.43
CA LEU A 124 9.72 7.26 -6.71
C LEU A 124 10.02 5.75 -6.66
N GLU A 125 11.17 5.37 -6.09
CA GLU A 125 11.56 3.96 -5.94
C GLU A 125 10.60 3.22 -5.01
N TYR A 126 10.16 3.86 -3.93
CA TYR A 126 9.14 3.28 -3.05
C TYR A 126 7.81 3.04 -3.77
N PHE A 127 7.30 4.02 -4.53
CA PHE A 127 6.07 3.84 -5.30
C PHE A 127 6.19 2.74 -6.36
N LYS A 128 7.36 2.64 -6.98
CA LYS A 128 7.71 1.54 -7.89
C LYS A 128 7.65 0.18 -7.18
N VAL A 129 8.18 0.05 -5.97
CA VAL A 129 8.08 -1.17 -5.15
C VAL A 129 6.63 -1.52 -4.84
N VAL A 130 5.83 -0.55 -4.37
CA VAL A 130 4.41 -0.78 -4.03
C VAL A 130 3.64 -1.26 -5.25
N LYS A 131 3.79 -0.55 -6.38
CA LYS A 131 3.16 -0.92 -7.64
C LYS A 131 3.52 -2.33 -8.07
N TYR A 132 4.82 -2.63 -8.09
CA TYR A 132 5.32 -3.91 -8.57
C TYR A 132 4.91 -5.06 -7.65
N SER A 133 5.04 -4.90 -6.33
CA SER A 133 4.69 -5.94 -5.36
C SER A 133 3.20 -6.26 -5.40
N LEU A 134 2.34 -5.24 -5.25
CA LEU A 134 0.92 -5.47 -4.99
C LEU A 134 0.10 -5.67 -6.27
N PHE A 135 0.49 -5.03 -7.37
CA PHE A 135 -0.32 -5.02 -8.60
C PHE A 135 0.32 -5.75 -9.79
N THR A 136 1.64 -5.85 -9.86
CA THR A 136 2.31 -6.63 -10.91
C THR A 136 2.53 -8.08 -10.47
N MET A 137 3.11 -8.29 -9.29
CA MET A 137 3.38 -9.62 -8.74
C MET A 137 2.22 -10.20 -7.92
N ASN A 138 1.21 -9.37 -7.62
CA ASN A 138 0.06 -9.74 -6.82
C ASN A 138 0.42 -10.34 -5.44
N LYS A 139 1.52 -9.88 -4.83
CA LYS A 139 1.96 -10.31 -3.50
C LYS A 139 1.09 -9.74 -2.39
N ASP A 140 1.11 -10.39 -1.23
CA ASP A 140 0.44 -9.91 -0.01
C ASP A 140 1.41 -9.20 0.95
N GLU A 141 2.66 -9.03 0.52
CA GLU A 141 3.68 -8.20 1.16
C GLU A 141 4.43 -7.36 0.10
N LEU A 142 5.13 -6.34 0.57
CA LEU A 142 6.06 -5.55 -0.24
C LEU A 142 7.40 -6.28 -0.37
N ILE A 143 7.87 -6.47 -1.61
CA ILE A 143 9.18 -7.06 -1.85
C ILE A 143 10.30 -6.04 -1.57
N GLN A 144 11.54 -6.53 -1.40
CA GLN A 144 12.66 -5.61 -1.20
C GLN A 144 12.97 -4.85 -2.49
N PRO A 145 13.45 -3.59 -2.40
CA PRO A 145 13.83 -2.81 -3.58
C PRO A 145 14.80 -3.54 -4.52
N LYS A 146 15.74 -4.34 -3.99
CA LYS A 146 16.70 -5.14 -4.77
C LYS A 146 16.05 -6.21 -5.66
N ASP A 147 14.85 -6.66 -5.25
CA ASP A 147 14.08 -7.69 -5.93
C ASP A 147 13.20 -7.09 -7.04
N VAL A 148 13.12 -5.75 -7.13
CA VAL A 148 12.45 -5.06 -8.23
C VAL A 148 13.42 -4.94 -9.41
N PRO A 149 13.17 -5.59 -10.57
CA PRO A 149 14.15 -5.72 -11.64
C PRO A 149 14.65 -4.38 -12.21
N PHE A 150 13.79 -3.37 -12.25
CA PHE A 150 14.07 -2.05 -12.82
C PHE A 150 14.51 -1.00 -11.80
N LEU A 151 14.80 -1.41 -10.56
CA LEU A 151 15.45 -0.58 -9.54
C LEU A 151 16.92 -0.93 -9.33
N ARG A 152 17.41 -2.00 -9.97
CA ARG A 152 18.82 -2.38 -9.88
C ARG A 152 19.65 -1.33 -10.63
N PRO A 153 20.68 -0.73 -10.01
CA PRO A 153 21.72 -0.10 -10.80
C PRO A 153 22.28 -1.20 -11.71
N GLU A 154 22.38 -0.93 -13.00
CA GLU A 154 23.00 -1.88 -13.93
C GLU A 154 24.33 -2.33 -13.32
N SER A 155 24.48 -3.64 -13.14
CA SER A 155 25.75 -4.25 -12.76
C SER A 155 26.74 -3.89 -13.88
N LYS A 156 27.52 -2.84 -13.65
CA LYS A 156 28.71 -2.53 -14.44
C LYS A 156 29.83 -3.45 -14.05
#